data_AF-A0A7X7KTA3-F1
#
_entry.id   AF-A0A7X7KTA3-F1
#
_cell.length_a   1.000
_cell.length_b   1.000
_cell.length_c   1.000
_cell.angle_alpha   90.00
_cell.angle_beta   90.00
_cell.angle_gamma   90.00
#
_symmetry.space_group_name_H-M   'P 1'
#
loop_
_entity.id
_entity.type
_entity.pdbx_description
1 polymer ?
#
loop_
_entity_poly.entity_id
_entity_poly.type
_entity_poly.pdbx_seq_one_letter_code
_entity_poly.pdbx_strand_id
1 'polypeptide(L)' 'MKRLFDPILRLLHGKDAGIVGAVVGFGFALLWAIFGFWRTLFILLLTLAGYIVGARFFRNSTHFRELIDKFLPPGRFR' A
#
# COMPACT_ATOMS: atom_id res chain seq x y z
N MET A 1 0.21 11.16 13.99
CA MET A 1 0.89 11.22 12.68
C MET A 1 2.33 10.70 12.71
N LYS A 2 3.12 10.91 13.78
CA LYS A 2 4.53 10.43 13.87
C LYS A 2 4.70 8.90 13.71
N ARG A 3 3.79 8.10 14.27
CA ARG A 3 3.83 6.62 14.23
C ARG A 3 3.80 5.97 12.83
N LEU A 4 3.38 6.69 11.80
CA LEU A 4 3.30 6.17 10.43
C LEU A 4 4.61 6.38 9.66
N PHE A 5 5.37 7.41 10.02
CA PHE A 5 6.63 7.76 9.35
C PHE A 5 7.85 7.09 9.98
N ASP A 6 7.75 6.65 11.24
CA ASP A 6 8.79 5.93 11.95
C ASP A 6 9.33 4.68 11.21
N PRO A 7 8.51 3.78 10.62
CA PRO A 7 9.03 2.64 9.89
C PRO A 7 9.75 3.02 8.59
N ILE A 8 9.24 4.04 7.88
CA ILE A 8 9.86 4.54 6.64
C ILE A 8 11.20 5.19 6.94
N LEU A 9 11.26 6.02 8.00
CA LEU A 9 12.49 6.67 8.45
C LEU A 9 13.54 5.66 8.92
N ARG A 10 13.14 4.56 9.57
CA ARG A 10 14.06 3.48 9.96
C ARG A 10 14.61 2.72 8.77
N LEU A 11 13.80 2.50 7.73
CA LEU A 11 14.23 1.89 6.48
C LEU A 11 15.19 2.81 5.70
N LEU A 12 15.00 4.13 5.82
CA LEU A 12 15.85 5.15 5.21
C LEU A 12 17.14 5.46 6.00
N HIS A 13 17.24 5.02 7.26
CA HIS A 13 18.44 5.23 8.09
C HIS A 13 19.48 4.11 7.96
N GLY A 14 19.18 3.06 7.20
CA GLY A 14 20.12 1.97 6.91
C GLY A 14 21.20 2.36 5.89
N LYS A 15 22.36 1.71 5.92
CA LYS A 15 23.49 1.92 4.97
C LYS A 15 23.09 1.80 3.49
N ASP A 16 21.96 1.14 3.19
CA ASP A 16 21.46 0.89 1.83
C ASP A 16 20.33 1.84 1.39
N ALA A 17 20.09 2.93 2.14
CA ALA A 17 19.05 3.91 1.83
C ALA A 17 19.18 4.51 0.42
N GLY A 18 20.41 4.63 -0.08
CA GLY A 18 20.69 5.08 -1.45
C GLY A 18 20.17 4.11 -2.52
N ILE A 19 20.35 2.81 -2.32
CA ILE A 19 19.89 1.78 -3.28
C ILE A 19 18.36 1.68 -3.23
N VAL A 20 17.78 1.67 -2.04
CA VAL A 20 16.32 1.66 -1.87
C VAL A 20 15.69 2.91 -2.48
N GLY A 21 16.26 4.08 -2.24
CA GLY A 21 15.83 5.33 -2.84
C GLY A 21 15.96 5.34 -4.36
N ALA A 22 17.05 4.81 -4.90
CA ALA A 22 17.28 4.69 -6.33
C ALA A 22 16.27 3.75 -7.00
N VAL A 23 15.99 2.58 -6.42
CA VAL A 23 15.01 1.62 -6.97
C VAL A 23 13.59 2.19 -6.93
N VAL A 24 13.20 2.80 -5.81
CA VAL A 24 11.87 3.41 -5.67
C VAL A 24 11.72 4.60 -6.61
N GLY A 25 12.72 5.48 -6.67
CA GLY A 25 12.72 6.64 -7.56
C GLY A 25 12.74 6.26 -9.04
N PHE A 26 13.53 5.26 -9.41
CA PHE A 26 13.58 4.74 -10.78
C PHE A 26 12.24 4.11 -11.19
N GLY A 27 11.61 3.32 -10.30
CA GLY A 27 10.27 2.79 -10.54
C GLY A 27 9.26 3.91 -10.77
N PHE A 28 9.26 4.92 -9.91
CA PHE A 28 8.37 6.09 -10.04
C PHE A 28 8.59 6.86 -11.35
N ALA A 29 9.85 7.07 -11.74
CA ALA A 29 10.23 7.72 -12.98
C ALA A 29 9.79 6.90 -14.21
N LEU A 30 9.91 5.57 -14.16
CA LEU A 30 9.49 4.69 -15.23
C LEU A 30 7.95 4.69 -15.40
N LEU A 31 7.23 4.64 -14.28
CA LEU A 31 5.78 4.82 -14.25
C LEU A 31 5.37 6.16 -14.86
N TRP A 32 6.10 7.23 -14.53
CA TRP A 32 5.87 8.56 -15.09
C TRP A 32 6.14 8.61 -16.59
N ALA A 33 7.23 7.98 -17.06
CA ALA A 33 7.60 7.97 -18.46
C ALA A 33 6.60 7.18 -19.33
N ILE A 34 6.07 6.07 -18.82
CA ILE A 34 5.14 5.20 -19.57
C ILE A 34 3.71 5.75 -19.56
N PHE A 35 3.23 6.20 -18.39
CA PHE A 35 1.82 6.58 -18.22
C PHE A 35 1.59 8.10 -18.30
N GLY A 36 2.61 8.92 -18.09
CA GLY A 36 2.50 10.37 -17.97
C GLY A 36 2.00 10.82 -16.59
N PHE A 37 2.25 12.11 -16.26
CA PHE A 37 1.99 12.69 -14.94
C PHE A 37 0.60 12.41 -14.37
N TRP A 38 -0.43 12.61 -15.19
CA TRP A 38 -1.83 12.51 -14.76
C TRP A 38 -2.24 11.07 -14.41
N ARG A 39 -1.70 10.08 -15.11
CA ARG A 39 -2.03 8.67 -14.86
C ARG A 39 -1.28 8.15 -13.63
N THR A 40 -0.04 8.57 -13.41
CA THR A 40 0.68 8.24 -12.18
C THR A 40 0.01 8.81 -10.94
N LEU A 41 -0.54 10.02 -11.03
CA LEU A 41 -1.26 10.64 -9.91
C LEU A 41 -2.56 9.89 -9.60
N PHE A 42 -3.27 9.44 -10.62
CA PHE A 42 -4.46 8.59 -10.45
C PHE A 42 -4.12 7.24 -9.79
N ILE A 43 -3.07 6.55 -10.26
CA ILE A 43 -2.60 5.28 -9.67
C ILE A 43 -2.13 5.50 -8.24
N LEU A 44 -1.40 6.58 -7.96
CA LEU A 44 -0.92 6.92 -6.62
C LEU A 44 -2.09 7.16 -5.67
N LEU A 45 -3.12 7.89 -6.12
CA LEU A 45 -4.30 8.20 -5.33
C LEU A 45 -5.14 6.94 -5.05
N LEU A 46 -5.32 6.06 -6.04
CA LEU A 46 -5.91 4.74 -5.86
C LEU A 46 -5.09 3.86 -4.90
N THR A 47 -3.77 3.89 -4.99
CA THR A 47 -2.87 3.14 -4.11
C THR A 47 -2.96 3.65 -2.67
N LEU A 48 -3.00 4.98 -2.48
CA LEU A 48 -3.17 5.60 -1.16
C LEU A 48 -4.54 5.26 -0.57
N ALA A 49 -5.58 5.34 -1.39
CA ALA A 49 -6.94 4.98 -1.00
C ALA A 49 -7.02 3.50 -0.61
N GLY A 50 -6.47 2.60 -1.43
CA GLY A 50 -6.37 1.17 -1.16
C GLY A 50 -5.56 0.87 0.11
N TYR A 51 -4.46 1.59 0.34
CA TYR A 51 -3.67 1.46 1.57
C TYR A 51 -4.45 1.94 2.80
N ILE A 52 -5.15 3.07 2.73
CA ILE A 52 -5.95 3.59 3.86
C ILE A 52 -7.12 2.65 4.15
N VAL A 53 -7.84 2.22 3.13
CA VAL A 53 -8.96 1.26 3.25
C VAL A 53 -8.44 -0.06 3.80
N GLY A 54 -7.38 -0.61 3.20
CA GLY A 54 -6.74 -1.85 3.61
C GLY A 54 -6.20 -1.80 5.03
N ALA A 55 -5.44 -0.76 5.40
CA ALA A 55 -4.91 -0.58 6.75
C ALA A 55 -6.01 -0.37 7.80
N ARG A 56 -7.14 0.24 7.42
CA ARG A 56 -8.30 0.39 8.31
C ARG A 56 -9.10 -0.90 8.45
N PHE A 57 -9.17 -1.70 7.40
CA PHE A 57 -9.80 -3.03 7.40
C PHE A 57 -8.97 -4.06 8.17
N PHE A 58 -7.66 -4.12 7.92
CA PHE A 58 -6.77 -5.10 8.56
C PHE A 58 -6.60 -4.86 10.07
N ARG A 59 -6.79 -3.63 10.56
CA ARG A 59 -6.82 -3.38 12.02
C ARG A 59 -8.04 -3.99 12.71
N ASN A 60 -9.15 -4.21 12.00
CA ASN A 60 -10.35 -4.87 12.50
C ASN A 60 -10.56 -6.19 11.74
N SER A 61 -9.69 -7.17 12.00
CA SER A 61 -9.76 -8.52 11.40
C SER A 61 -11.14 -9.19 11.53
N THR A 62 -11.97 -8.79 12.50
CA THR A 62 -13.33 -9.28 12.69
C THR A 62 -14.29 -8.81 11.59
N HIS A 63 -14.31 -7.51 11.26
CA HIS A 63 -15.19 -6.98 10.21
C HIS A 63 -14.76 -7.39 8.79
N PHE A 64 -13.47 -7.60 8.55
CA PHE A 64 -13.01 -8.15 7.27
C PHE A 64 -13.53 -9.56 7.04
N ARG A 65 -13.48 -10.41 8.08
CA ARG A 65 -14.00 -11.78 8.05
C ARG A 65 -15.52 -11.79 7.83
N GLU A 66 -16.27 -10.96 8.55
CA GLU A 66 -17.73 -10.85 8.37
C GLU A 66 -18.15 -10.40 6.96
N LEU A 67 -17.39 -9.49 6.34
CA LEU A 67 -17.67 -9.04 4.98
C LEU A 67 -17.26 -10.07 3.92
N ILE A 68 -16.17 -10.81 4.16
CA ILE A 68 -15.81 -11.98 3.34
C ILE A 68 -16.88 -13.06 3.49
N ASP A 69 -17.34 -13.39 4.69
CA ASP A 69 -18.38 -14.40 4.93
C ASP A 69 -19.73 -14.01 4.32
N LYS A 70 -20.00 -12.70 4.17
CA LYS A 70 -21.21 -12.18 3.53
C LYS A 70 -21.14 -12.22 2.00
N PHE A 71 -19.96 -11.99 1.42
CA PHE A 71 -19.75 -12.08 -0.04
C PHE A 71 -19.43 -13.49 -0.52
N LEU A 72 -18.81 -14.30 0.33
CA LEU A 72 -18.47 -15.69 0.11
C LEU A 72 -19.27 -16.51 1.13
N PRO A 73 -20.51 -16.94 0.78
CA PRO A 73 -21.32 -17.74 1.70
C PRO A 73 -20.50 -18.95 2.16
N PRO A 74 -20.48 -19.23 3.47
CA PRO A 74 -19.55 -20.19 4.05
C PRO A 74 -19.75 -21.57 3.42
N GLY A 75 -18.77 -21.96 2.60
CA GLY A 75 -18.55 -23.35 2.24
C GLY A 75 -18.15 -24.08 3.51
N ARG A 76 -19.11 -24.79 4.12
CA ARG A 76 -18.90 -25.76 5.20
C ARG A 76 -17.91 -26.82 4.73
N PHE A 77 -16.62 -26.53 4.81
CA PHE A 77 -15.58 -27.56 4.74
C PHE A 77 -15.30 -27.96 6.18
N ARG A 78 -16.00 -29.04 6.54
CA ARG A 78 -15.81 -29.85 7.74
C ARG A 78 -14.39 -30.38 7.80
#